data_AF-A0A1C6EYU1-F1
#
_entry.id   AF-A0A1C6EYU1-F1
#
_cell.length_a   1.000
_cell.length_b   1.000
_cell.length_c   1.000
_cell.angle_alpha   90.00
_cell.angle_beta   90.00
_cell.angle_gamma   90.00
#
_symmetry.space_group_name_H-M   'P 1'
#
loop_
_entity.id
_entity.type
_entity.pdbx_description
1 polymer ?
#
loop_
_entity_poly.entity_id
_entity_poly.type
_entity_poly.pdbx_seq_one_letter_code
_entity_poly.pdbx_strand_id
1 'polypeptide(L)'
;MTPKKIESARQYSSRAERREQRRKLMQDEIAENQRSNGVIVIPPKKLQEVQQERPKLRVAAYCRVSTQEEEQVGSFDMQVRHFTQRIEGNPDWELVEIYQDEGISATTVKKRLGFQKMIADAVDGKIDLILTKSISRFGRNIVDILDNLNVLSALNPPVSVEFETEHITYTGDGKNNLLIVLLSALAEMESQQKSEAIKAGIRWRMAEGIYKFSVQNTLGFYRDHFGRLVIEPTEARIVEYIYESCLEGAMPSEIAAALTEQGIKSPMGNDSWSAGTVRSILRNEKYCGDALMQKTYTKDFRTHKSVKNTDLNMYFKENHHTAIIKKEDWLKVQKLLSERHTSPHKAKLRFLSNRFVAHRVKDGLFKGYLILDSRWSPAERQEFMKIVDDTQDNTK
;
A
#
# COMPACT_ATOMS: atom_id res chain seq x y z
N MET A 1 36.90 -48.85 -25.32
CA MET A 1 36.67 -48.97 -23.85
C MET A 1 35.33 -49.65 -23.63
N THR A 2 35.25 -50.66 -22.76
CA THR A 2 33.98 -51.35 -22.44
C THR A 2 33.04 -50.43 -21.64
N PRO A 3 31.72 -50.45 -21.89
CA PRO A 3 30.75 -49.53 -21.25
C PRO A 3 30.83 -49.52 -19.72
N LYS A 4 31.05 -50.69 -19.10
CA LYS A 4 31.25 -50.84 -17.64
C LYS A 4 32.44 -50.05 -17.07
N LYS A 5 33.53 -49.86 -17.84
CA LYS A 5 34.69 -49.06 -17.41
C LYS A 5 34.41 -47.54 -17.46
N ILE A 6 33.51 -47.11 -18.33
CA ILE A 6 33.10 -45.71 -18.47
C ILE A 6 32.14 -45.33 -17.33
N GLU A 7 31.22 -46.24 -16.97
CA GLU A 7 30.32 -46.10 -15.83
C GLU A 7 31.07 -46.02 -14.50
N SER A 8 32.09 -46.88 -14.30
CA SER A 8 32.91 -46.86 -13.08
C SER A 8 33.75 -45.59 -12.94
N ALA A 9 34.27 -45.03 -14.05
CA ALA A 9 34.99 -43.75 -14.02
C ALA A 9 34.08 -42.55 -13.70
N ARG A 10 32.77 -42.66 -13.98
CA ARG A 10 31.75 -41.67 -13.61
C ARG A 10 31.31 -41.75 -12.14
N GLN A 11 31.62 -42.82 -11.42
CA GLN A 11 31.24 -42.95 -10.00
C GLN A 11 32.34 -42.53 -9.02
N TYR A 12 33.61 -42.48 -9.44
CA TYR A 12 34.75 -42.25 -8.53
C TYR A 12 35.44 -40.88 -8.63
N SER A 13 35.05 -40.00 -9.55
CA SER A 13 35.61 -38.64 -9.63
C SER A 13 34.69 -37.62 -8.96
N SER A 14 35.20 -36.95 -7.93
CA SER A 14 34.50 -35.86 -7.26
C SER A 14 34.23 -34.71 -8.25
N ARG A 15 33.18 -33.92 -8.00
CA ARG A 15 32.85 -32.74 -8.83
C ARG A 15 34.04 -31.76 -8.95
N ALA A 16 34.89 -31.72 -7.93
CA ALA A 16 36.11 -30.92 -7.91
C ALA A 16 37.16 -31.43 -8.91
N GLU A 17 37.43 -32.73 -8.92
CA GLU A 17 38.40 -33.35 -9.85
C GLU A 17 37.97 -33.21 -11.32
N ARG A 18 36.67 -33.33 -11.61
CA ARG A 18 36.16 -33.08 -12.97
C ARG A 18 36.34 -31.64 -13.42
N ARG A 19 36.18 -30.69 -12.49
CA ARG A 19 36.37 -29.25 -12.76
C ARG A 19 37.84 -28.95 -13.00
N GLU A 20 38.74 -29.58 -12.24
CA GLU A 20 40.18 -29.44 -12.39
C GLU A 20 40.68 -30.08 -13.70
N GLN A 21 40.19 -31.26 -14.05
CA GLN A 21 40.46 -31.89 -15.34
C GLN A 21 39.96 -31.05 -16.51
N ARG A 22 38.73 -30.51 -16.44
CA ARG A 22 38.22 -29.57 -17.46
C ARG A 22 39.08 -28.32 -17.57
N ARG A 23 39.52 -27.76 -16.44
CA ARG A 23 40.39 -26.58 -16.43
C ARG A 23 41.72 -26.86 -17.11
N LYS A 24 42.31 -28.03 -16.85
CA LYS A 24 43.58 -28.45 -17.43
C LYS A 24 43.46 -28.71 -18.93
N LEU A 25 42.41 -29.42 -19.35
CA LEU A 25 42.08 -29.62 -20.77
C LEU A 25 41.90 -28.29 -21.50
N MET A 26 41.17 -27.34 -20.90
CA MET A 26 40.96 -26.02 -21.49
C MET A 26 42.26 -25.22 -21.57
N GLN A 27 43.16 -25.33 -20.59
CA GLN A 27 44.48 -24.70 -20.64
C GLN A 27 45.38 -25.32 -21.71
N ASP A 28 45.36 -26.64 -21.85
CA ASP A 28 46.12 -27.34 -22.88
C ASP A 28 45.60 -26.99 -24.28
N GLU A 29 44.28 -26.92 -24.46
CA GLU A 29 43.62 -26.51 -25.71
C GLU A 29 43.91 -25.03 -26.06
N ILE A 30 43.96 -24.13 -25.07
CA ILE A 30 44.41 -22.74 -25.27
C ILE A 30 45.89 -22.71 -25.70
N ALA A 31 46.76 -23.49 -25.05
CA ALA A 31 48.18 -23.54 -25.37
C ALA A 31 48.45 -24.13 -26.76
N GLU A 32 47.64 -25.11 -27.19
CA GLU A 32 47.70 -25.71 -28.52
C GLU A 32 47.23 -24.74 -29.60
N ASN A 33 46.11 -24.04 -29.39
CA ASN A 33 45.61 -22.99 -30.29
C ASN A 33 46.62 -21.83 -30.43
N GLN A 34 47.35 -21.48 -29.37
CA GLN A 34 48.40 -20.46 -29.42
C GLN A 34 49.64 -20.93 -30.21
N ARG A 35 49.96 -22.23 -30.22
CA ARG A 35 51.06 -22.80 -31.02
C ARG A 35 50.70 -22.99 -32.50
N SER A 36 49.42 -23.18 -32.80
CA SER A 36 48.90 -23.44 -34.15
C SER A 36 48.24 -22.20 -34.74
N ASN A 37 49.04 -21.21 -35.18
CA ASN A 37 48.61 -19.98 -35.88
C ASN A 37 47.48 -19.13 -35.25
N GLY A 38 46.99 -19.45 -34.04
CA GLY A 38 46.01 -18.66 -33.30
C GLY A 38 44.65 -18.52 -33.99
N VAL A 39 43.83 -17.61 -33.44
CA VAL A 39 42.55 -17.20 -34.04
C VAL A 39 42.80 -15.99 -34.94
N ILE A 40 42.42 -16.07 -36.21
CA ILE A 40 42.40 -14.91 -37.10
C ILE A 40 41.22 -14.04 -36.70
N VAL A 41 41.51 -12.89 -36.09
CA VAL A 41 40.51 -11.87 -35.79
C VAL A 41 40.14 -11.19 -37.11
N ILE A 42 38.95 -11.47 -37.62
CA ILE A 42 38.40 -10.77 -38.78
C ILE A 42 37.72 -9.50 -38.25
N PRO A 43 38.31 -8.30 -38.43
CA PRO A 43 37.66 -7.08 -38.00
C PRO A 43 36.37 -6.86 -38.79
N PRO A 44 35.32 -6.29 -38.18
CA PRO A 44 34.11 -5.93 -38.91
C PRO A 44 34.47 -5.00 -40.06
N LYS A 45 33.90 -5.26 -41.24
CA LYS A 45 34.10 -4.42 -42.43
C LYS A 45 33.67 -3.00 -42.07
N LYS A 46 34.61 -2.06 -41.97
CA LYS A 46 34.28 -0.63 -41.81
C LYS A 46 33.50 -0.21 -43.05
N LEU A 47 32.19 -0.05 -42.91
CA LEU A 47 31.42 0.74 -43.87
C LEU A 47 32.10 2.10 -43.93
N GLN A 48 32.45 2.56 -45.14
CA GLN A 48 32.94 3.92 -45.30
C GLN A 48 31.83 4.84 -44.78
N GLU A 49 32.09 5.52 -43.67
CA GLU A 49 31.23 6.58 -43.16
C GLU A 49 31.20 7.66 -44.24
N VAL A 50 30.12 7.67 -45.02
CA VAL A 50 29.72 8.86 -45.75
C VAL A 50 29.63 9.95 -44.68
N GLN A 51 30.31 11.09 -44.88
CA GLN A 51 30.23 12.26 -44.01
C GLN A 51 28.80 12.81 -44.06
N GLN A 52 27.86 12.12 -43.40
CA GLN A 52 26.59 12.70 -43.02
C GLN A 52 26.88 13.53 -41.77
N GLU A 53 26.52 14.81 -41.82
CA GLU A 53 26.46 15.65 -40.63
C GLU A 53 25.69 14.88 -39.55
N ARG A 54 26.34 14.63 -38.41
CA ARG A 54 25.68 13.93 -37.30
C ARG A 54 24.47 14.78 -36.89
N PRO A 55 23.27 14.20 -36.76
CA PRO A 55 22.11 14.96 -36.34
C PRO A 55 22.40 15.60 -34.98
N LYS A 56 22.04 16.88 -34.84
CA LYS A 56 22.19 17.63 -33.59
C LYS A 56 21.36 16.96 -32.49
N LEU A 57 21.88 17.00 -31.27
CA LEU A 57 21.20 16.51 -30.08
C LEU A 57 20.07 17.48 -29.71
N ARG A 58 18.83 16.99 -29.57
CA ARG A 58 17.69 17.84 -29.24
C ARG A 58 17.62 18.03 -27.74
N VAL A 59 17.89 19.25 -27.28
CA VAL A 59 18.05 19.58 -25.86
C VAL A 59 16.90 20.45 -25.37
N ALA A 60 16.29 20.03 -24.26
CA ALA A 60 15.33 20.80 -23.50
C ALA A 60 15.93 21.23 -22.17
N ALA A 61 15.41 22.32 -21.60
CA ALA A 61 15.72 22.70 -20.22
C ALA A 61 14.45 22.80 -19.37
N TYR A 62 14.56 22.52 -18.08
CA TYR A 62 13.46 22.65 -17.13
C TYR A 62 13.83 23.61 -15.99
N CYS A 63 13.02 24.67 -15.86
CA CYS A 63 13.21 25.72 -14.85
C CYS A 63 12.03 25.75 -13.86
N ARG A 64 12.34 25.88 -12.56
CA ARG A 64 11.32 26.04 -11.50
C ARG A 64 11.82 26.93 -10.37
N VAL A 65 11.09 27.98 -10.05
CA VAL A 65 11.33 28.84 -8.88
C VAL A 65 10.59 28.33 -7.64
N SER A 66 11.21 28.43 -6.47
CA SER A 66 10.57 28.14 -5.17
C SER A 66 9.85 29.38 -4.64
N THR A 67 8.64 29.17 -4.11
CA THR A 67 7.68 30.18 -3.63
C THR A 67 8.12 31.07 -2.47
N GLN A 68 9.32 30.91 -1.89
CA GLN A 68 9.61 31.46 -0.55
C GLN A 68 10.39 32.77 -0.48
N GLU A 69 10.82 33.36 -1.60
CA GLU A 69 11.49 34.66 -1.55
C GLU A 69 11.02 35.56 -2.69
N GLU A 70 10.34 36.66 -2.34
CA GLU A 70 9.92 37.73 -3.25
C GLU A 70 11.12 38.45 -3.92
N GLU A 71 12.36 38.14 -3.51
CA GLU A 71 13.61 38.61 -4.12
C GLU A 71 14.01 37.87 -5.43
N GLN A 72 13.23 36.87 -5.85
CA GLN A 72 13.62 35.93 -6.93
C GLN A 72 13.08 36.27 -8.34
N VAL A 73 12.43 37.41 -8.57
CA VAL A 73 11.93 37.75 -9.92
C VAL A 73 13.08 37.81 -10.94
N GLY A 74 14.28 38.23 -10.53
CA GLY A 74 15.49 38.17 -11.36
C GLY A 74 16.13 36.77 -11.48
N SER A 75 15.81 35.84 -10.60
CA SER A 75 16.40 34.48 -10.58
C SER A 75 15.84 33.58 -11.68
N PHE A 76 14.59 33.80 -12.11
CA PHE A 76 13.94 32.99 -13.13
C PHE A 76 14.44 33.32 -14.54
N ASP A 77 14.37 34.60 -14.94
CA ASP A 77 14.86 35.05 -16.25
C ASP A 77 16.35 34.72 -16.43
N MET A 78 17.12 34.79 -15.35
CA MET A 78 18.52 34.37 -15.35
C MET A 78 18.70 32.87 -15.56
N GLN A 79 17.82 32.01 -15.01
CA GLN A 79 17.86 30.56 -15.28
C GLN A 79 17.52 30.26 -16.75
N VAL A 80 16.48 30.89 -17.29
CA VAL A 80 16.11 30.72 -18.71
C VAL A 80 17.25 31.18 -19.61
N ARG A 81 17.82 32.37 -19.35
CA ARG A 81 18.97 32.88 -20.11
C ARG A 81 20.19 31.97 -19.99
N HIS A 82 20.50 31.48 -18.80
CA HIS A 82 21.62 30.57 -18.54
C HIS A 82 21.51 29.29 -19.38
N PHE A 83 20.35 28.61 -19.36
CA PHE A 83 20.17 27.40 -20.14
C PHE A 83 20.09 27.67 -21.65
N THR A 84 19.47 28.79 -22.07
CA THR A 84 19.45 29.20 -23.48
C THR A 84 20.88 29.37 -24.01
N GLN A 85 21.71 30.16 -23.33
CA GLN A 85 23.10 30.40 -23.71
C GLN A 85 23.94 29.12 -23.69
N ARG A 86 23.71 28.26 -22.68
CA ARG A 86 24.40 26.96 -22.60
C ARG A 86 24.08 26.07 -23.79
N ILE A 87 22.82 26.08 -24.24
CA ILE A 87 22.39 25.23 -25.36
C ILE A 87 22.85 25.79 -26.69
N GLU A 88 22.61 27.07 -26.95
CA GLU A 88 23.00 27.74 -28.19
C GLU A 88 24.53 27.84 -28.36
N GLY A 89 25.27 27.86 -27.25
CA GLY A 89 26.73 27.84 -27.24
C GLY A 89 27.35 26.52 -27.71
N ASN A 90 26.57 25.44 -27.85
CA ASN A 90 27.05 24.14 -28.32
C ASN A 90 26.58 23.88 -29.77
N PRO A 91 27.51 23.80 -30.75
CA PRO A 91 27.13 23.61 -32.16
C PRO A 91 26.44 22.27 -32.44
N ASP A 92 26.67 21.27 -31.58
CA ASP A 92 26.09 19.93 -31.70
C ASP A 92 24.68 19.83 -31.08
N TRP A 93 24.17 20.90 -30.45
CA TRP A 93 22.87 20.91 -29.79
C TRP A 93 21.84 21.75 -30.54
N GLU A 94 20.57 21.35 -30.41
CA GLU A 94 19.40 22.07 -30.90
C GLU A 94 18.46 22.32 -29.73
N LEU A 95 18.09 23.59 -29.49
CA LEU A 95 17.14 23.96 -28.45
C LEU A 95 15.72 23.58 -28.88
N VAL A 96 15.09 22.67 -28.14
CA VAL A 96 13.69 22.27 -28.35
C VAL A 96 12.75 23.28 -27.69
N GLU A 97 12.76 23.33 -26.36
CA GLU A 97 11.93 24.21 -25.56
C GLU A 97 12.52 24.32 -24.15
N ILE A 98 12.32 25.47 -23.51
CA ILE A 98 12.55 25.64 -22.07
C ILE A 98 11.21 25.52 -21.37
N TYR A 99 11.03 24.41 -20.66
CA TYR A 99 9.82 24.11 -19.90
C TYR A 99 9.88 24.77 -18.53
N GLN A 100 8.76 25.31 -18.08
CA GLN A 100 8.70 26.10 -16.86
C GLN A 100 7.46 25.83 -16.03
N ASP A 101 7.60 25.90 -14.71
CA ASP A 101 6.50 25.90 -13.76
C ASP A 101 6.65 27.08 -12.78
N GLU A 102 5.66 27.99 -12.78
CA GLU A 102 5.60 29.13 -11.86
C GLU A 102 5.09 28.69 -10.48
N GLY A 103 5.83 29.05 -9.44
CA GLY A 103 5.47 28.79 -8.05
C GLY A 103 4.44 29.79 -7.52
N ILE A 104 3.22 29.82 -8.06
CA ILE A 104 2.17 30.75 -7.58
C ILE A 104 1.15 30.01 -6.72
N SER A 105 1.28 30.15 -5.40
CA SER A 105 0.29 29.87 -4.34
C SER A 105 0.16 28.44 -3.82
N ALA A 106 0.36 28.33 -2.51
CA ALA A 106 0.47 27.11 -1.72
C ALA A 106 -0.85 26.34 -1.48
N THR A 107 -1.89 26.53 -2.28
CA THR A 107 -3.19 25.89 -2.00
C THR A 107 -3.87 25.23 -3.20
N THR A 108 -3.48 25.53 -4.46
CA THR A 108 -4.11 24.86 -5.64
C THR A 108 -3.17 24.61 -6.85
N VAL A 109 -1.84 24.65 -6.72
CA VAL A 109 -0.88 24.35 -7.83
C VAL A 109 -0.63 22.84 -7.99
N LYS A 110 -1.68 22.10 -8.35
CA LYS A 110 -1.61 20.63 -8.42
C LYS A 110 -0.96 20.07 -9.68
N LYS A 111 -0.73 20.83 -10.74
CA LYS A 111 -0.22 20.30 -12.00
C LYS A 111 1.04 21.04 -12.40
N ARG A 112 2.20 20.40 -12.25
CA ARG A 112 3.49 20.81 -12.84
C ARG A 112 3.37 20.69 -14.36
N LEU A 113 2.57 21.57 -14.97
CA LEU A 113 2.13 21.42 -16.36
C LEU A 113 3.33 21.53 -17.30
N GLY A 114 4.29 22.41 -17.01
CA GLY A 114 5.53 22.52 -17.78
C GLY A 114 6.35 21.24 -17.69
N PHE A 115 6.52 20.69 -16.47
CA PHE A 115 7.21 19.41 -16.31
C PHE A 115 6.49 18.24 -17.01
N GLN A 116 5.17 18.16 -16.88
CA GLN A 116 4.37 17.11 -17.52
C GLN A 116 4.45 17.20 -19.05
N LYS A 117 4.40 18.42 -19.59
CA LYS A 117 4.58 18.68 -21.01
C LYS A 117 5.98 18.23 -21.47
N MET A 118 7.03 18.59 -20.73
CA MET A 118 8.41 18.15 -21.02
C MET A 118 8.52 16.63 -21.08
N ILE A 119 7.99 15.92 -20.10
CA ILE A 119 8.03 14.46 -20.06
C ILE A 119 7.24 13.88 -21.24
N ALA A 120 6.07 14.44 -21.58
CA ALA A 120 5.31 14.01 -22.74
C ALA A 120 6.06 14.24 -24.06
N ASP A 121 6.70 15.39 -24.23
CA ASP A 121 7.52 15.69 -25.41
C ASP A 121 8.76 14.80 -25.50
N ALA A 122 9.34 14.40 -24.37
CA ALA A 122 10.41 13.41 -24.32
C ALA A 122 9.91 12.01 -24.72
N VAL A 123 8.73 11.60 -24.25
CA VAL A 123 8.08 10.32 -24.63
C VAL A 123 7.69 10.29 -26.12
N ASP A 124 7.25 11.42 -26.67
CA ASP A 124 7.02 11.60 -28.11
C ASP A 124 8.33 11.57 -28.94
N GLY A 125 9.47 11.44 -28.27
CA GLY A 125 10.77 11.38 -28.90
C GLY A 125 11.20 12.71 -29.50
N LYS A 126 10.76 13.85 -28.96
CA LYS A 126 11.17 15.20 -29.39
C LYS A 126 12.43 15.70 -28.68
N ILE A 127 12.81 15.08 -27.56
CA ILE A 127 13.91 15.48 -26.70
C ILE A 127 14.88 14.31 -26.55
N ASP A 128 16.18 14.57 -26.65
CA ASP A 128 17.25 13.59 -26.40
C ASP A 128 17.97 13.86 -25.07
N LEU A 129 18.03 15.12 -24.63
CA LEU A 129 18.68 15.55 -23.39
C LEU A 129 17.84 16.61 -22.67
N ILE A 130 17.66 16.43 -21.36
CA ILE A 130 17.01 17.39 -20.46
C ILE A 130 18.05 17.99 -19.53
N LEU A 131 18.13 19.32 -19.48
CA LEU A 131 18.94 20.07 -18.53
C LEU A 131 18.07 20.58 -17.38
N THR A 132 18.52 20.40 -16.14
CA THR A 132 17.84 20.94 -14.96
C THR A 132 18.87 21.38 -13.91
N LYS A 133 18.50 22.39 -13.10
CA LYS A 133 19.43 22.97 -12.13
C LYS A 133 19.87 21.97 -11.05
N SER A 134 18.93 21.19 -10.52
CA SER A 134 19.23 20.20 -9.48
C SER A 134 18.21 19.06 -9.46
N ILE A 135 18.53 17.99 -8.75
CA ILE A 135 17.63 16.82 -8.55
C ILE A 135 16.31 17.25 -7.89
N SER A 136 16.37 18.18 -6.93
CA SER A 136 15.20 18.70 -6.22
C SER A 136 14.25 19.55 -7.09
N ARG A 137 14.73 20.05 -8.23
CA ARG A 137 13.88 20.70 -9.24
C ARG A 137 13.14 19.68 -10.09
N PHE A 138 13.72 18.50 -10.31
CA PHE A 138 13.18 17.47 -11.20
C PHE A 138 11.93 16.77 -10.64
N GLY A 139 11.87 16.47 -9.33
CA GLY A 139 10.70 15.84 -8.71
C GLY A 139 10.24 16.50 -7.41
N ARG A 140 9.08 16.09 -6.89
CA ARG A 140 8.57 16.54 -5.58
C ARG A 140 9.06 15.69 -4.42
N ASN A 141 9.24 14.40 -4.67
CA ASN A 141 9.77 13.44 -3.72
C ASN A 141 10.64 12.43 -4.48
N ILE A 142 11.38 11.62 -3.74
CA ILE A 142 12.38 10.71 -4.32
C ILE A 142 11.73 9.68 -5.25
N VAL A 143 10.52 9.22 -4.92
CA VAL A 143 9.76 8.27 -5.75
C VAL A 143 9.39 8.90 -7.10
N ASP A 144 8.86 10.12 -7.10
CA ASP A 144 8.54 10.90 -8.31
C ASP A 144 9.78 11.12 -9.19
N ILE A 145 10.94 11.41 -8.59
CA ILE A 145 12.20 11.55 -9.33
C ILE A 145 12.57 10.22 -10.01
N LEU A 146 12.55 9.12 -9.26
CA LEU A 146 12.89 7.79 -9.76
C LEU A 146 11.95 7.34 -10.88
N ASP A 147 10.65 7.51 -10.70
CA ASP A 147 9.65 7.11 -11.69
C ASP A 147 9.89 7.82 -13.02
N ASN A 148 10.12 9.14 -13.00
CA ASN A 148 10.39 9.89 -14.21
C ASN A 148 11.74 9.51 -14.85
N LEU A 149 12.80 9.27 -14.07
CA LEU A 149 14.09 8.80 -14.60
C LEU A 149 13.98 7.39 -15.23
N ASN A 150 13.19 6.51 -14.63
CA ASN A 150 12.91 5.18 -15.18
C ASN A 150 12.10 5.26 -16.48
N VAL A 151 11.13 6.17 -16.56
CA VAL A 151 10.37 6.41 -17.81
C VAL A 151 11.32 6.86 -18.92
N LEU A 152 12.17 7.87 -18.67
CA LEU A 152 13.06 8.43 -19.67
C LEU A 152 14.15 7.46 -20.14
N SER A 153 14.66 6.61 -19.26
CA SER A 153 15.64 5.57 -19.63
C SER A 153 15.04 4.37 -20.35
N ALA A 154 13.76 4.10 -20.15
CA ALA A 154 13.06 3.03 -20.85
C ALA A 154 12.68 3.39 -22.30
N LEU A 155 12.83 4.67 -22.68
CA LEU A 155 12.62 5.11 -24.07
C LEU A 155 13.70 4.56 -25.00
N ASN A 156 13.38 4.48 -26.30
CA ASN A 156 14.31 4.03 -27.33
C ASN A 156 14.34 5.04 -28.49
N PRO A 157 15.37 5.91 -28.59
CA PRO A 157 16.55 5.99 -27.71
C PRO A 157 16.23 6.55 -26.31
N PRO A 158 17.04 6.25 -25.29
CA PRO A 158 16.84 6.77 -23.94
C PRO A 158 17.11 8.28 -23.89
N VAL A 159 16.33 8.99 -23.08
CA VAL A 159 16.48 10.43 -22.88
C VAL A 159 17.36 10.69 -21.66
N SER A 160 18.44 11.43 -21.86
CA SER A 160 19.39 11.76 -20.80
C SER A 160 18.91 12.93 -19.96
N VAL A 161 19.26 12.97 -18.68
CA VAL A 161 18.97 14.10 -17.77
C VAL A 161 20.25 14.57 -17.11
N GLU A 162 20.60 15.84 -17.26
CA GLU A 162 21.75 16.48 -16.61
C GLU A 162 21.31 17.36 -15.45
N PHE A 163 21.86 17.07 -14.27
CA PHE A 163 21.67 17.82 -13.04
C PHE A 163 22.91 18.70 -12.81
N GLU A 164 22.75 20.01 -13.01
CA GLU A 164 23.88 20.96 -12.99
C GLU A 164 24.54 21.07 -11.61
N THR A 165 23.75 21.16 -10.53
CA THR A 165 24.27 21.35 -9.16
C THR A 165 25.01 20.13 -8.65
N GLU A 166 24.48 18.93 -8.93
CA GLU A 166 25.10 17.68 -8.51
C GLU A 166 26.20 17.22 -9.47
N HIS A 167 26.35 17.86 -10.63
CA HIS A 167 27.27 17.46 -11.71
C HIS A 167 27.07 16.00 -12.14
N ILE A 168 25.81 15.58 -12.24
CA ILE A 168 25.44 14.20 -12.62
C ILE A 168 24.65 14.23 -13.92
N THR A 169 25.09 13.45 -14.89
CA THR A 169 24.31 13.15 -16.11
C THR A 169 23.79 11.72 -16.03
N TYR A 170 22.48 11.58 -16.01
CA TYR A 170 21.81 10.30 -16.12
C TYR A 170 21.58 9.97 -17.60
N THR A 171 22.26 8.96 -18.12
CA THR A 171 22.32 8.65 -19.56
C THR A 171 21.40 7.51 -20.01
N GLY A 172 20.66 6.88 -19.09
CA GLY A 172 19.81 5.72 -19.38
C GLY A 172 20.55 4.45 -19.84
N ASP A 173 21.82 4.54 -20.28
CA ASP A 173 22.66 3.45 -20.79
C ASP A 173 23.23 2.51 -19.71
N GLY A 174 22.74 2.63 -18.47
CA GLY A 174 23.13 1.79 -17.33
C GLY A 174 24.52 2.06 -16.76
N LYS A 175 25.35 2.92 -17.38
CA LYS A 175 26.72 3.22 -16.88
C LYS A 175 26.73 4.15 -15.67
N ASN A 176 25.68 4.97 -15.51
CA ASN A 176 25.50 5.90 -14.39
C ASN A 176 24.38 5.46 -13.42
N ASN A 177 24.27 4.15 -13.16
CA ASN A 177 23.21 3.55 -12.31
C ASN A 177 23.38 3.84 -10.80
N LEU A 178 24.50 4.42 -10.36
CA LEU A 178 24.74 4.74 -8.95
C LEU A 178 23.70 5.75 -8.40
N LEU A 179 23.33 6.76 -9.19
CA LEU A 179 22.33 7.75 -8.77
C LEU A 179 20.97 7.09 -8.50
N ILE A 180 20.51 6.21 -9.39
CA ILE A 180 19.25 5.48 -9.19
C ILE A 180 19.33 4.58 -7.97
N VAL A 181 20.43 3.87 -7.76
CA VAL A 181 20.59 3.00 -6.59
C VAL A 181 20.54 3.82 -5.30
N LEU A 182 21.22 4.97 -5.24
CA LEU A 182 21.21 5.85 -4.08
C LEU A 182 19.82 6.44 -3.83
N LEU A 183 19.18 6.97 -4.87
CA LEU A 183 17.81 7.50 -4.76
C LEU A 183 16.82 6.40 -4.36
N SER A 184 16.96 5.19 -4.90
CA SER A 184 16.12 4.04 -4.53
C SER A 184 16.29 3.66 -3.06
N ALA A 185 17.54 3.63 -2.57
CA ALA A 185 17.82 3.38 -1.16
C ALA A 185 17.21 4.47 -0.26
N LEU A 186 17.33 5.75 -0.65
CA LEU A 186 16.72 6.85 0.10
C LEU A 186 15.18 6.79 0.10
N ALA A 187 14.57 6.49 -1.04
CA ALA A 187 13.11 6.32 -1.15
C ALA A 187 12.61 5.19 -0.24
N GLU A 188 13.35 4.08 -0.20
CA GLU A 188 13.06 2.96 0.69
C GLU A 188 13.16 3.36 2.17
N MET A 189 14.24 4.05 2.55
CA MET A 189 14.44 4.56 3.90
C MET A 189 13.32 5.50 4.34
N GLU A 190 12.90 6.44 3.49
CA GLU A 190 11.78 7.33 3.79
C GLU A 190 10.47 6.56 4.00
N SER A 191 10.20 5.57 3.14
CA SER A 191 9.00 4.73 3.23
C SER A 191 8.97 3.96 4.56
N GLN A 192 10.11 3.40 4.93
CA GLN A 192 10.30 2.72 6.21
C GLN A 192 10.06 3.68 7.39
N GLN A 193 10.70 4.85 7.40
CA GLN A 193 10.57 5.84 8.47
C GLN A 193 9.12 6.32 8.65
N LYS A 194 8.40 6.61 7.55
CA LYS A 194 6.97 6.98 7.58
C LYS A 194 6.13 5.86 8.21
N SER A 195 6.39 4.62 7.81
CA SER A 195 5.70 3.44 8.37
C SER A 195 5.96 3.30 9.86
N GLU A 196 7.21 3.46 10.30
CA GLU A 196 7.62 3.38 11.71
C GLU A 196 6.97 4.48 12.55
N ALA A 197 6.96 5.72 12.04
CA ALA A 197 6.32 6.86 12.71
C ALA A 197 4.80 6.63 12.90
N ILE A 198 4.10 6.15 11.86
CA ILE A 198 2.67 5.81 11.96
C ILE A 198 2.44 4.70 12.98
N LYS A 199 3.22 3.62 12.93
CA LYS A 199 3.12 2.51 13.89
C LYS A 199 3.40 2.97 15.32
N ALA A 200 4.40 3.84 15.51
CA ALA A 200 4.72 4.42 16.81
C ALA A 200 3.58 5.28 17.34
N GLY A 201 2.99 6.17 16.53
CA GLY A 201 1.84 6.98 16.92
C GLY A 201 0.59 6.15 17.24
N ILE A 202 0.38 5.02 16.55
CA ILE A 202 -0.67 4.06 16.90
C ILE A 202 -0.39 3.42 18.26
N ARG A 203 0.83 2.92 18.50
CA ARG A 203 1.23 2.33 19.78
C ARG A 203 1.13 3.31 20.94
N TRP A 204 1.52 4.56 20.74
CA TRP A 204 1.39 5.61 21.74
C TRP A 204 -0.08 5.82 22.14
N ARG A 205 -0.99 5.92 21.17
CA ARG A 205 -2.43 6.01 21.46
C ARG A 205 -2.99 4.79 22.20
N MET A 206 -2.45 3.59 21.95
CA MET A 206 -2.83 2.39 22.70
C MET A 206 -2.31 2.42 24.13
N ALA A 207 -1.07 2.86 24.34
CA ALA A 207 -0.46 3.01 25.66
C ALA A 207 -1.22 4.04 26.52
N GLU A 208 -1.61 5.17 25.93
CA GLU A 208 -2.45 6.20 26.57
C GLU A 208 -3.93 5.79 26.69
N GLY A 209 -4.32 4.65 26.11
CA GLY A 209 -5.69 4.15 26.17
C GLY A 209 -6.72 5.02 25.42
N ILE A 210 -6.29 5.83 24.46
CA ILE A 210 -7.13 6.68 23.60
C ILE A 210 -7.30 6.10 22.19
N TYR A 211 -6.84 4.87 21.98
CA TYR A 211 -6.91 4.19 20.69
C TYR A 211 -8.35 3.91 20.26
N LYS A 212 -8.63 4.24 19.00
CA LYS A 212 -9.96 4.10 18.40
C LYS A 212 -10.04 2.77 17.65
N PHE A 213 -10.72 1.77 18.21
CA PHE A 213 -10.96 0.51 17.51
C PHE A 213 -11.91 0.67 16.30
N SER A 214 -11.80 -0.23 15.32
CA SER A 214 -12.64 -0.22 14.12
C SER A 214 -14.08 -0.68 14.42
N VAL A 215 -15.05 0.05 13.89
CA VAL A 215 -16.50 -0.24 14.00
C VAL A 215 -17.07 -0.95 12.77
N GLN A 216 -16.29 -1.11 11.70
CA GLN A 216 -16.79 -1.62 10.42
C GLN A 216 -17.41 -3.01 10.55
N ASN A 217 -16.71 -3.92 11.23
CA ASN A 217 -17.16 -5.31 11.47
C ASN A 217 -17.43 -5.58 12.97
N THR A 218 -17.60 -4.53 13.78
CA THR A 218 -17.99 -4.64 15.19
C THR A 218 -19.46 -4.23 15.29
N LEU A 219 -20.35 -5.22 15.46
CA LEU A 219 -21.79 -5.01 15.54
C LEU A 219 -22.15 -4.15 16.76
N GLY A 220 -23.23 -3.39 16.71
CA GLY A 220 -23.75 -2.62 17.85
C GLY A 220 -23.07 -1.27 18.05
N PHE A 221 -22.03 -0.95 17.28
CA PHE A 221 -21.30 0.30 17.38
C PHE A 221 -21.15 0.99 16.03
N TYR A 222 -21.16 2.32 16.06
CA TYR A 222 -20.78 3.18 14.94
C TYR A 222 -19.99 4.40 15.43
N ARG A 223 -19.42 5.15 14.48
CA ARG A 223 -18.77 6.44 14.78
C ARG A 223 -19.58 7.57 14.17
N ASP A 224 -19.95 8.54 15.00
CA ASP A 224 -20.66 9.73 14.55
C ASP A 224 -19.74 10.65 13.70
N HIS A 225 -20.29 11.80 13.27
CA HIS A 225 -19.55 12.81 12.50
C HIS A 225 -18.35 13.38 13.28
N PHE A 226 -18.47 13.47 14.61
CA PHE A 226 -17.40 13.94 15.50
C PHE A 226 -16.37 12.84 15.85
N GLY A 227 -16.55 11.62 15.33
CA GLY A 227 -15.68 10.48 15.56
C GLY A 227 -15.79 9.87 16.96
N ARG A 228 -16.87 10.18 17.69
CA ARG A 228 -17.25 9.56 18.97
C ARG A 228 -17.83 8.18 18.69
N LEU A 229 -17.58 7.25 19.60
CA LEU A 229 -18.15 5.90 19.53
C LEU A 229 -19.55 5.93 20.14
N VAL A 230 -20.54 5.47 19.38
CA VAL A 230 -21.94 5.47 19.80
C VAL A 230 -22.52 4.07 19.58
N ILE A 231 -23.43 3.67 20.46
CA ILE A 231 -24.17 2.41 20.35
C ILE A 231 -25.27 2.60 19.30
N GLU A 232 -25.35 1.69 18.33
CA GLU A 232 -26.48 1.61 17.39
C GLU A 232 -27.54 0.69 18.02
N PRO A 233 -28.69 1.20 18.49
CA PRO A 233 -29.65 0.43 19.27
C PRO A 233 -30.13 -0.84 18.55
N THR A 234 -30.36 -0.74 17.23
CA THR A 234 -30.84 -1.88 16.43
C THR A 234 -29.84 -3.03 16.37
N GLU A 235 -28.57 -2.71 16.11
CA GLU A 235 -27.50 -3.69 16.09
C GLU A 235 -27.14 -4.19 17.51
N ALA A 236 -27.27 -3.33 18.52
CA ALA A 236 -27.02 -3.68 19.92
C ALA A 236 -27.98 -4.77 20.40
N ARG A 237 -29.26 -4.73 20.01
CA ARG A 237 -30.23 -5.78 20.31
C ARG A 237 -29.84 -7.15 19.76
N ILE A 238 -29.16 -7.19 18.60
CA ILE A 238 -28.65 -8.44 18.03
C ILE A 238 -27.53 -8.99 18.91
N VAL A 239 -26.64 -8.11 19.39
CA VAL A 239 -25.58 -8.49 20.32
C VAL A 239 -26.17 -9.00 21.64
N GLU A 240 -27.13 -8.28 22.23
CA GLU A 240 -27.85 -8.71 23.44
C GLU A 240 -28.48 -10.08 23.25
N TYR A 241 -29.21 -10.29 22.16
CA TYR A 241 -29.80 -11.58 21.80
C TYR A 241 -28.76 -12.71 21.71
N ILE A 242 -27.60 -12.46 21.11
CA ILE A 242 -26.51 -13.44 21.02
C ILE A 242 -26.02 -13.82 22.42
N TYR A 243 -25.83 -12.85 23.30
CA TYR A 243 -25.36 -13.11 24.68
C TYR A 243 -26.42 -13.80 25.53
N GLU A 244 -27.66 -13.34 25.50
CA GLU A 244 -28.80 -13.93 26.21
C GLU A 244 -29.03 -15.38 25.78
N SER A 245 -29.05 -15.65 24.47
CA SER A 245 -29.20 -17.00 23.92
C SER A 245 -28.10 -17.95 24.41
N CYS A 246 -26.86 -17.45 24.50
CA CYS A 246 -25.74 -18.24 25.02
C CYS A 246 -25.90 -18.52 26.53
N LEU A 247 -26.39 -17.54 27.30
CA LEU A 247 -26.66 -17.70 28.74
C LEU A 247 -27.83 -18.67 29.00
N GLU A 248 -28.81 -18.73 28.09
CA GLU A 248 -29.88 -19.73 28.08
C GLU A 248 -29.40 -21.13 27.65
N GLY A 249 -28.11 -21.29 27.30
CA GLY A 249 -27.47 -22.56 26.98
C GLY A 249 -27.43 -22.93 25.50
N ALA A 250 -27.76 -22.00 24.60
CA ALA A 250 -27.64 -22.25 23.17
C ALA A 250 -26.19 -22.26 22.68
N MET A 251 -25.90 -23.18 21.77
CA MET A 251 -24.57 -23.29 21.15
C MET A 251 -24.39 -22.19 20.09
N PRO A 252 -23.15 -21.70 19.84
CA PRO A 252 -22.88 -20.71 18.79
C PRO A 252 -23.37 -21.11 17.39
N SER A 253 -23.45 -22.41 17.10
CA SER A 253 -24.02 -22.94 15.85
C SER A 253 -25.55 -22.79 15.77
N GLU A 254 -26.25 -22.98 16.89
CA GLU A 254 -27.71 -22.82 16.97
C GLU A 254 -28.09 -21.34 16.85
N ILE A 255 -27.35 -20.47 17.53
CA ILE A 255 -27.52 -19.01 17.43
C ILE A 255 -27.28 -18.54 15.99
N ALA A 256 -26.23 -19.03 15.33
CA ALA A 256 -25.95 -18.71 13.93
C ALA A 256 -27.08 -19.16 12.98
N ALA A 257 -27.60 -20.38 13.17
CA ALA A 257 -28.73 -20.88 12.39
C ALA A 257 -29.98 -20.01 12.60
N ALA A 258 -30.30 -19.66 13.84
CA ALA A 258 -31.45 -18.82 14.17
C ALA A 258 -31.34 -17.41 13.58
N LEU A 259 -30.16 -16.78 13.62
CA LEU A 259 -29.95 -15.46 13.00
C LEU A 259 -30.09 -15.52 11.47
N THR A 260 -29.63 -16.61 10.85
CA THR A 260 -29.76 -16.84 9.40
C THR A 260 -31.22 -17.07 9.01
N GLU A 261 -31.96 -17.89 9.75
CA GLU A 261 -33.39 -18.14 9.55
C GLU A 261 -34.23 -16.86 9.70
N GLN A 262 -33.79 -15.97 10.59
CA GLN A 262 -34.40 -14.65 10.78
C GLN A 262 -34.06 -13.63 9.69
N GLY A 263 -33.20 -13.96 8.72
CA GLY A 263 -32.81 -13.06 7.64
C GLY A 263 -31.92 -11.89 8.09
N ILE A 264 -31.31 -12.00 9.28
CA ILE A 264 -30.42 -10.97 9.81
C ILE A 264 -29.06 -11.10 9.13
N LYS A 265 -28.54 -10.02 8.56
CA LYS A 265 -27.20 -10.04 7.94
C LYS A 265 -26.09 -10.11 8.97
N SER A 266 -25.04 -10.85 8.65
CA SER A 266 -23.82 -10.90 9.46
C SER A 266 -23.09 -9.55 9.48
N PRO A 267 -22.14 -9.30 10.41
CA PRO A 267 -21.40 -8.03 10.47
C PRO A 267 -20.63 -7.68 9.19
N MET A 268 -20.31 -8.67 8.36
CA MET A 268 -19.64 -8.47 7.05
C MET A 268 -20.65 -8.33 5.89
N GLY A 269 -21.95 -8.34 6.17
CA GLY A 269 -23.02 -8.21 5.17
C GLY A 269 -23.47 -9.52 4.52
N ASN A 270 -22.95 -10.67 4.93
CA ASN A 270 -23.37 -11.98 4.39
C ASN A 270 -24.77 -12.37 4.91
N ASP A 271 -25.56 -13.03 4.08
CA ASP A 271 -26.90 -13.52 4.42
C ASP A 271 -26.88 -14.73 5.36
N SER A 272 -25.77 -15.47 5.42
CA SER A 272 -25.58 -16.61 6.31
C SER A 272 -24.61 -16.29 7.44
N TRP A 273 -24.97 -16.73 8.65
CA TRP A 273 -24.11 -16.65 9.83
C TRP A 273 -23.31 -17.94 10.01
N SER A 274 -22.04 -17.79 10.36
CA SER A 274 -21.20 -18.92 10.80
C SER A 274 -21.12 -18.98 12.31
N ALA A 275 -20.99 -20.20 12.87
CA ALA A 275 -20.73 -20.39 14.30
C ALA A 275 -19.43 -19.68 14.76
N GLY A 276 -18.45 -19.55 13.85
CA GLY A 276 -17.20 -18.82 14.10
C GLY A 276 -17.43 -17.33 14.31
N THR A 277 -18.33 -16.71 13.54
CA THR A 277 -18.72 -15.30 13.69
C THR A 277 -19.37 -15.06 15.04
N VAL A 278 -20.35 -15.90 15.42
CA VAL A 278 -21.02 -15.80 16.73
C VAL A 278 -20.02 -15.99 17.88
N ARG A 279 -19.13 -17.00 17.78
CA ARG A 279 -18.07 -17.21 18.78
C ARG A 279 -17.11 -16.03 18.88
N SER A 280 -16.77 -15.40 17.76
CA SER A 280 -15.93 -14.20 17.76
C SER A 280 -16.63 -13.02 18.45
N ILE A 281 -17.95 -12.88 18.30
CA ILE A 281 -18.73 -11.85 18.99
C ILE A 281 -18.74 -12.13 20.50
N LEU A 282 -19.11 -13.34 20.91
CA LEU A 282 -19.20 -13.71 22.33
C LEU A 282 -17.87 -13.54 23.08
N ARG A 283 -16.72 -13.74 22.42
CA ARG A 283 -15.37 -13.61 23.01
C ARG A 283 -14.81 -12.18 22.99
N ASN A 284 -15.46 -11.25 22.29
CA ASN A 284 -14.93 -9.91 22.11
C ASN A 284 -15.18 -9.07 23.36
N GLU A 285 -14.11 -8.69 24.06
CA GLU A 285 -14.14 -7.85 25.26
C GLU A 285 -14.77 -6.47 25.03
N LYS A 286 -14.85 -6.02 23.78
CA LYS A 286 -15.46 -4.73 23.47
C LYS A 286 -16.93 -4.65 23.89
N TYR A 287 -17.65 -5.76 23.86
CA TYR A 287 -19.06 -5.75 24.22
C TYR A 287 -19.30 -5.49 25.71
N CYS A 288 -18.33 -5.79 26.58
CA CYS A 288 -18.40 -5.43 28.00
C CYS A 288 -17.71 -4.09 28.35
N GLY A 289 -17.37 -3.28 27.34
CA GLY A 289 -16.77 -1.95 27.52
C GLY A 289 -15.25 -1.96 27.61
N ASP A 290 -14.61 -3.13 27.68
CA ASP A 290 -13.16 -3.28 27.76
C ASP A 290 -12.51 -3.25 26.36
N ALA A 291 -11.19 -3.04 26.27
CA ALA A 291 -10.48 -3.08 24.99
C ALA A 291 -9.09 -3.70 25.14
N LEU A 292 -8.87 -4.83 24.44
CA LEU A 292 -7.54 -5.42 24.26
C LEU A 292 -7.00 -5.02 22.88
N MET A 293 -5.94 -4.24 22.89
CA MET A 293 -5.33 -3.59 21.73
C MET A 293 -4.04 -4.28 21.31
N GLN A 294 -3.60 -4.03 20.08
CA GLN A 294 -2.41 -4.65 19.47
C GLN A 294 -2.49 -6.19 19.38
N LYS A 295 -3.68 -6.78 19.15
CA LYS A 295 -3.82 -8.23 18.91
C LYS A 295 -3.13 -8.68 17.61
N THR A 296 -2.98 -7.76 16.67
CA THR A 296 -2.30 -7.95 15.39
C THR A 296 -1.47 -6.71 15.07
N TYR A 297 -0.46 -6.86 14.22
CA TYR A 297 0.35 -5.75 13.75
C TYR A 297 0.95 -6.04 12.36
N THR A 298 1.30 -5.00 11.63
CA THR A 298 2.00 -5.12 10.34
C THR A 298 3.50 -5.23 10.57
N LYS A 299 4.06 -6.42 10.34
CA LYS A 299 5.49 -6.70 10.56
C LYS A 299 6.36 -6.03 9.51
N ASP A 300 6.09 -6.31 8.24
CA ASP A 300 6.83 -5.73 7.11
C ASP A 300 6.05 -4.57 6.48
N PHE A 301 6.73 -3.44 6.31
CA PHE A 301 6.15 -2.23 5.72
C PHE A 301 5.91 -2.36 4.21
N ARG A 302 6.61 -3.27 3.52
CA ARG A 302 6.46 -3.47 2.07
C ARG A 302 5.23 -4.29 1.72
N THR A 303 5.04 -5.41 2.43
CA THR A 303 3.89 -6.29 2.18
C THR A 303 2.58 -5.77 2.77
N HIS A 304 2.65 -4.86 3.76
CA HIS A 304 1.50 -4.34 4.52
C HIS A 304 0.62 -5.43 5.18
N LYS A 305 1.10 -6.68 5.24
CA LYS A 305 0.33 -7.80 5.79
C LYS A 305 0.31 -7.73 7.32
N SER A 306 -0.90 -7.71 7.87
CA SER A 306 -1.12 -7.81 9.31
C SER A 306 -0.99 -9.26 9.78
N VAL A 307 -0.19 -9.49 10.81
CA VAL A 307 0.03 -10.80 11.45
C VAL A 307 -0.44 -10.77 12.90
N LYS A 308 -0.69 -11.94 13.49
CA LYS A 308 -0.98 -12.06 14.92
C LYS A 308 0.22 -11.55 15.74
N ASN A 309 -0.05 -10.81 16.81
CA ASN A 309 1.02 -10.27 17.65
C ASN A 309 1.63 -11.36 18.55
N THR A 310 2.93 -11.59 18.37
CA THR A 310 3.78 -12.44 19.21
C THR A 310 5.01 -11.71 19.75
N ASP A 311 5.30 -10.52 19.22
CA ASP A 311 6.62 -9.88 19.34
C ASP A 311 6.55 -8.53 20.07
N LEU A 312 5.35 -7.95 20.22
CA LEU A 312 5.14 -6.60 20.76
C LEU A 312 4.20 -6.62 21.97
N ASN A 313 4.32 -5.60 22.83
CA ASN A 313 3.40 -5.39 23.94
C ASN A 313 1.95 -5.26 23.46
N MET A 314 1.04 -5.91 24.18
CA MET A 314 -0.39 -5.70 24.07
C MET A 314 -0.86 -4.74 25.16
N TYR A 315 -1.92 -3.98 24.89
CA TYR A 315 -2.43 -2.97 25.80
C TYR A 315 -3.88 -3.29 26.15
N PHE A 316 -4.20 -3.38 27.43
CA PHE A 316 -5.55 -3.63 27.91
C PHE A 316 -6.06 -2.42 28.68
N LYS A 317 -7.27 -1.98 28.37
CA LYS A 317 -7.96 -0.91 29.09
C LYS A 317 -9.36 -1.36 29.48
N GLU A 318 -9.63 -1.37 30.78
CA GLU A 318 -10.97 -1.58 31.31
C GLU A 318 -11.83 -0.34 31.13
N ASN A 319 -13.14 -0.53 30.96
CA ASN A 319 -14.11 0.57 30.80
C ASN A 319 -13.67 1.59 29.74
N HIS A 320 -13.08 1.09 28.65
CA HIS A 320 -12.61 1.90 27.53
C HIS A 320 -13.76 2.69 26.88
N HIS A 321 -14.97 2.13 26.88
CA HIS A 321 -16.16 2.74 26.28
C HIS A 321 -17.44 2.19 26.92
N THR A 322 -18.58 2.80 26.57
CA THR A 322 -19.90 2.32 26.98
C THR A 322 -20.13 0.90 26.49
N ALA A 323 -20.43 0.00 27.43
CA ALA A 323 -20.70 -1.40 27.17
C ALA A 323 -22.12 -1.61 26.60
N ILE A 324 -22.28 -2.64 25.77
CA ILE A 324 -23.61 -3.15 25.37
C ILE A 324 -24.05 -4.22 26.37
N ILE A 325 -23.12 -5.07 26.81
CA ILE A 325 -23.37 -6.19 27.72
C ILE A 325 -22.73 -5.89 29.06
N LYS A 326 -23.42 -6.23 30.15
CA LYS A 326 -22.85 -6.12 31.50
C LYS A 326 -21.61 -7.02 31.63
N LYS A 327 -20.57 -6.52 32.30
CA LYS A 327 -19.31 -7.26 32.50
C LYS A 327 -19.52 -8.63 33.16
N GLU A 328 -20.46 -8.71 34.09
CA GLU A 328 -20.85 -9.97 34.75
C GLU A 328 -21.39 -11.01 33.77
N ASP A 329 -22.27 -10.61 32.85
CA ASP A 329 -22.87 -11.51 31.87
C ASP A 329 -21.84 -11.94 30.82
N TRP A 330 -20.94 -11.04 30.43
CA TRP A 330 -19.80 -11.38 29.58
C TRP A 330 -18.88 -12.43 30.23
N LEU A 331 -18.59 -12.30 31.53
CA LEU A 331 -17.77 -13.26 32.28
C LEU A 331 -18.47 -14.63 32.39
N LYS A 332 -19.78 -14.66 32.65
CA LYS A 332 -20.57 -15.90 32.64
C LYS A 332 -20.49 -16.60 31.28
N VAL A 333 -20.65 -15.85 30.19
CA VAL A 333 -20.49 -16.40 28.83
C VAL A 333 -19.08 -16.93 28.59
N GLN A 334 -18.02 -16.24 29.03
CA GLN A 334 -16.66 -16.78 28.87
C GLN A 334 -16.48 -18.11 29.61
N LYS A 335 -17.07 -18.22 30.81
CA LYS A 335 -17.07 -19.48 31.57
C LYS A 335 -17.79 -20.58 30.81
N LEU A 336 -19.01 -20.34 30.33
CA LEU A 336 -19.77 -21.30 29.52
C LEU A 336 -19.01 -21.74 28.27
N LEU A 337 -18.36 -20.80 27.56
CA LEU A 337 -17.56 -21.11 26.37
C LEU A 337 -16.27 -21.89 26.65
N SER A 338 -15.77 -21.84 27.89
CA SER A 338 -14.59 -22.59 28.34
C SER A 338 -14.95 -24.00 28.80
N GLU A 339 -16.17 -24.18 29.29
CA GLU A 339 -16.71 -25.48 29.69
C GLU A 339 -16.98 -26.33 28.44
N ARG A 340 -16.45 -27.55 28.44
CA ARG A 340 -16.64 -28.47 27.32
C ARG A 340 -18.03 -29.09 27.46
N HIS A 341 -19.00 -28.64 26.66
CA HIS A 341 -20.35 -29.22 26.66
C HIS A 341 -20.28 -30.72 26.33
N THR A 342 -20.55 -31.57 27.33
CA THR A 342 -20.57 -33.04 27.24
C THR A 342 -21.95 -33.59 26.87
N SER A 343 -22.99 -32.76 26.76
CA SER A 343 -24.31 -33.19 26.30
C SER A 343 -25.00 -32.12 25.46
N PRO A 344 -25.65 -32.50 24.34
CA PRO A 344 -26.42 -31.57 23.52
C PRO A 344 -27.71 -31.18 24.25
N HIS A 345 -27.73 -30.01 24.86
CA HIS A 345 -28.96 -29.38 25.32
C HIS A 345 -29.48 -28.47 24.20
N LYS A 346 -30.65 -28.79 23.63
CA LYS A 346 -31.24 -27.99 22.55
C LYS A 346 -32.06 -26.86 23.16
N ALA A 347 -31.49 -25.65 23.23
CA ALA A 347 -32.21 -24.49 23.71
C ALA A 347 -33.30 -24.08 22.70
N LYS A 348 -34.51 -23.73 23.19
CA LYS A 348 -35.53 -23.08 22.35
C LYS A 348 -35.20 -21.60 22.23
N LEU A 349 -34.56 -21.23 21.12
CA LEU A 349 -34.21 -19.84 20.84
C LEU A 349 -35.46 -19.01 20.54
N ARG A 350 -35.53 -17.82 21.14
CA ARG A 350 -36.61 -16.85 20.90
C ARG A 350 -36.38 -16.17 19.55
N PHE A 351 -37.46 -15.79 18.87
CA PHE A 351 -37.35 -14.90 17.71
C PHE A 351 -37.17 -13.45 18.18
N LEU A 352 -36.29 -12.69 17.54
CA LEU A 352 -36.24 -11.24 17.74
C LEU A 352 -37.59 -10.65 17.31
N SER A 353 -38.25 -9.94 18.23
CA SER A 353 -39.59 -9.36 18.03
C SER A 353 -39.66 -8.38 16.87
N ASN A 354 -38.52 -7.78 16.51
CA ASN A 354 -38.40 -6.77 15.47
C ASN A 354 -37.53 -7.37 14.37
N ARG A 355 -38.16 -7.83 13.28
CA ARG A 355 -37.45 -8.39 12.11
C ARG A 355 -36.62 -7.34 11.36
N PHE A 356 -36.71 -6.07 11.73
CA PHE A 356 -36.08 -4.96 11.02
C PHE A 356 -34.87 -4.44 11.77
N VAL A 357 -33.70 -4.66 11.17
CA VAL A 357 -32.46 -4.00 11.55
C VAL A 357 -32.30 -2.79 10.64
N ALA A 358 -32.49 -1.59 11.17
CA ALA A 358 -32.20 -0.36 10.43
C ALA A 358 -30.68 -0.26 10.24
N HIS A 359 -30.19 -0.55 9.03
CA HIS A 359 -28.75 -0.57 8.78
C HIS A 359 -28.23 0.85 8.60
N ARG A 360 -27.35 1.29 9.52
CA ARG A 360 -26.64 2.55 9.40
C ARG A 360 -25.33 2.37 8.64
N VAL A 361 -25.14 3.19 7.61
CA VAL A 361 -23.90 3.21 6.83
C VAL A 361 -22.75 3.71 7.70
N LYS A 362 -21.73 2.87 7.89
CA LYS A 362 -20.61 3.15 8.81
C LYS A 362 -19.42 3.88 8.16
N ASP A 363 -19.37 3.94 6.81
CA ASP A 363 -18.24 4.49 6.05
C ASP A 363 -18.67 5.12 4.71
N GLY A 364 -17.79 5.92 4.10
CA GLY A 364 -18.00 6.56 2.81
C GLY A 364 -18.87 7.83 2.84
N LEU A 365 -19.31 8.28 1.66
CA LEU A 365 -20.06 9.54 1.48
C LEU A 365 -21.40 9.54 2.23
N PHE A 366 -22.04 8.38 2.35
CA PHE A 366 -23.32 8.22 3.03
C PHE A 366 -23.17 7.80 4.50
N LYS A 367 -21.98 7.98 5.10
CA LYS A 367 -21.75 7.66 6.51
C LYS A 367 -22.76 8.36 7.42
N GLY A 368 -23.42 7.60 8.28
CA GLY A 368 -24.42 8.07 9.24
C GLY A 368 -25.87 7.95 8.75
N TYR A 369 -26.10 7.73 7.45
CA TYR A 369 -27.44 7.53 6.90
C TYR A 369 -27.96 6.11 7.18
N LEU A 370 -29.28 5.98 7.34
CA LEU A 370 -29.97 4.70 7.43
C LEU A 370 -30.44 4.26 6.04
N ILE A 371 -30.28 2.97 5.72
CA ILE A 371 -30.72 2.42 4.44
C ILE A 371 -32.15 1.90 4.57
N LEU A 372 -33.04 2.40 3.71
CA LEU A 372 -34.39 1.87 3.50
C LEU A 372 -34.39 1.00 2.24
N ASP A 373 -34.86 -0.25 2.34
CA ASP A 373 -35.05 -1.11 1.16
C ASP A 373 -36.44 -0.85 0.53
N SER A 374 -36.45 -0.52 -0.76
CA SER A 374 -37.69 -0.26 -1.50
C SER A 374 -38.54 -1.52 -1.71
N ARG A 375 -38.02 -2.73 -1.43
CA ARG A 375 -38.77 -3.98 -1.52
C ARG A 375 -39.57 -4.30 -0.25
N TRP A 376 -39.37 -3.54 0.82
CA TRP A 376 -40.10 -3.72 2.08
C TRP A 376 -41.59 -3.44 1.94
N SER A 377 -42.40 -4.23 2.63
CA SER A 377 -43.84 -4.04 2.73
C SER A 377 -44.19 -2.78 3.53
N PRO A 378 -45.43 -2.25 3.40
CA PRO A 378 -45.83 -1.03 4.11
C PRO A 378 -45.67 -1.10 5.63
N ALA A 379 -45.95 -2.26 6.24
CA ALA A 379 -45.79 -2.46 7.69
C ALA A 379 -44.32 -2.40 8.12
N GLU A 380 -43.43 -2.99 7.30
CA GLU A 380 -41.98 -3.03 7.53
C GLU A 380 -41.36 -1.63 7.44
N ARG A 381 -41.81 -0.83 6.47
CA ARG A 381 -41.40 0.58 6.35
C ARG A 381 -41.91 1.42 7.52
N GLN A 382 -43.12 1.17 7.99
CA GLN A 382 -43.67 1.89 9.15
C GLN A 382 -42.91 1.56 10.45
N GLU A 383 -42.51 0.31 10.64
CA GLU A 383 -41.66 -0.11 11.76
C GLU A 383 -40.26 0.50 11.66
N PHE A 384 -39.65 0.53 10.46
CA PHE A 384 -38.39 1.23 10.23
C PHE A 384 -38.49 2.72 10.56
N MET A 385 -39.55 3.41 10.13
CA MET A 385 -39.73 4.84 10.44
C MET A 385 -39.88 5.10 11.94
N LYS A 386 -40.58 4.22 12.69
CA LYS A 386 -40.60 4.29 14.16
C LYS A 386 -39.21 4.19 14.77
N ILE A 387 -38.39 3.25 14.29
CA ILE A 387 -37.00 3.10 14.73
C ILE A 387 -36.18 4.36 14.41
N VAL A 388 -36.37 4.96 13.23
CA VAL A 388 -35.71 6.23 12.86
C VAL A 388 -36.10 7.34 13.84
N ASP A 389 -37.38 7.49 14.13
CA ASP A 389 -37.91 8.54 15.02
C ASP A 389 -37.39 8.35 16.47
N ASP A 390 -37.43 7.12 17.01
CA ASP A 390 -36.90 6.77 18.33
C ASP A 390 -35.38 7.02 18.44
N THR A 391 -34.64 6.83 17.34
CA THR A 391 -33.20 7.15 17.31
C THR A 391 -32.92 8.65 17.25
N GLN A 392 -33.81 9.47 16.67
CA GLN A 392 -33.65 10.92 16.64
C GLN A 392 -33.95 11.56 17.99
N ASP A 393 -34.98 11.10 18.70
CA ASP A 393 -35.34 11.64 20.02
C ASP A 393 -34.30 11.33 21.12
N ASN A 394 -33.56 10.23 21.01
CA ASN A 394 -32.41 9.92 21.90
C ASN A 394 -31.14 10.73 21.61
N THR A 395 -31.17 11.63 20.61
CA THR A 395 -30.02 12.49 20.24
C THR A 395 -30.16 13.94 20.70
N LYS A 396 -31.25 14.30 21.40
CA LYS A 396 -31.48 15.64 21.97
C LYS A 396 -30.92 15.79 23.37
#